data_AF-A0A439Q3J4-F1
#
_entry.id   AF-A0A439Q3J4-F1
#
_cell.length_a   1.000
_cell.length_b   1.000
_cell.length_c   1.000
_cell.angle_alpha   90.00
_cell.angle_beta   90.00
_cell.angle_gamma   90.00
#
_symmetry.space_group_name_H-M   'P 1'
#
loop_
_entity.id
_entity.type
_entity.pdbx_description
1 polymer ?
#
loop_
_entity_poly.entity_id
_entity_poly.type
_entity_poly.pdbx_seq_one_letter_code
_entity_poly.pdbx_strand_id
1 'polypeptide(L)' 'QASTADIGRILRGVTMRTGPKNSAAAIVTIPAKTSVQVMGCKKWCQIVYNGKRGWIYKSFVKTGA' A
#
# COMPACT_ATOMS: atom_id res chain seq x y z
N GLN A 1 4.95 9.86 -20.54
CA GLN A 1 5.35 8.44 -20.39
C GLN A 1 5.16 8.05 -18.93
N ALA A 2 4.48 6.92 -18.68
CA ALA A 2 4.16 6.26 -17.41
C ALA A 2 4.11 7.12 -16.14
N SER A 3 2.90 7.46 -15.69
CA SER A 3 2.61 7.98 -14.35
C SER A 3 3.37 7.17 -13.29
N THR A 4 4.31 7.80 -12.59
CA THR A 4 5.26 7.21 -11.64
C THR A 4 4.51 6.63 -10.43
N ALA A 5 3.92 5.46 -10.60
CA ALA A 5 3.57 4.60 -9.49
C ALA A 5 4.83 3.83 -9.12
N ASP A 6 5.48 4.23 -8.03
CA ASP A 6 6.61 3.51 -7.48
C ASP A 6 6.16 2.08 -7.13
N ILE A 7 6.92 1.06 -7.52
CA ILE A 7 6.60 -0.30 -7.08
C ILE A 7 7.09 -0.44 -5.63
N GLY A 8 6.15 -0.70 -4.72
CA GLY A 8 6.44 -1.01 -3.33
C GLY A 8 6.35 -2.51 -3.08
N ARG A 9 7.21 -3.04 -2.21
CA ARG A 9 7.11 -4.42 -1.73
C ARG A 9 6.59 -4.45 -0.30
N ILE A 10 5.54 -5.24 -0.07
CA ILE A 10 4.99 -5.47 1.25
C ILE A 10 5.95 -6.39 2.03
N LEU A 11 6.38 -5.94 3.20
CA LEU A 11 7.34 -6.66 4.04
C LEU A 11 6.64 -7.71 4.92
N ARG A 12 5.45 -7.37 5.45
CA ARG A 12 4.65 -8.20 6.35
C ARG A 12 3.18 -8.11 5.97
N GLY A 13 2.40 -9.16 6.28
CA GLY A 13 0.97 -9.18 6.02
C GLY A 13 0.29 -7.94 6.61
N VAL A 14 -0.40 -7.17 5.77
CA VAL A 14 -1.01 -5.90 6.16
C VAL A 14 -2.40 -5.79 5.59
N THR A 15 -3.34 -5.33 6.42
CA THR A 15 -4.68 -5.01 5.96
C THR A 15 -4.68 -3.65 5.30
N MET A 16 -4.93 -3.63 3.99
CA MET A 16 -5.17 -2.42 3.23
C MET A 16 -6.52 -1.84 3.63
N ARG A 17 -6.54 -0.56 3.97
CA ARG A 17 -7.73 0.14 4.46
C ARG A 17 -8.19 1.24 3.51
N THR A 18 -9.44 1.66 3.62
CA THR A 18 -10.03 2.72 2.79
C THR A 18 -9.45 4.11 3.07
N GLY A 19 -8.81 4.32 4.22
CA GLY A 19 -8.22 5.60 4.57
C GLY A 19 -7.01 5.48 5.51
N PRO A 20 -6.24 6.56 5.68
CA PRO A 20 -5.04 6.61 6.50
C PRO A 20 -5.35 6.69 8.00
N LYS A 21 -6.18 5.78 8.52
CA LYS A 21 -6.60 5.71 9.93
C LYS A 21 -6.81 4.27 10.40
N ASN A 22 -6.55 4.03 11.68
CA ASN A 22 -6.69 2.71 12.32
C ASN A 22 -8.15 2.25 12.44
N SER A 23 -9.11 3.16 12.34
CA SER A 23 -10.55 2.87 12.37
C SER A 23 -11.18 2.85 10.97
N ALA A 24 -10.38 2.91 9.89
CA ALA A 24 -10.91 2.83 8.53
C ALA A 24 -11.33 1.40 8.20
N ALA A 25 -12.34 1.24 7.34
CA ALA A 25 -12.76 -0.06 6.88
C ALA A 25 -11.60 -0.81 6.19
N ALA A 26 -11.48 -2.10 6.49
CA ALA A 26 -10.57 -3.00 5.78
C ALA A 26 -11.11 -3.27 4.38
N ILE A 27 -10.26 -3.12 3.36
CA ILE A 27 -10.59 -3.47 1.97
C ILE A 27 -10.19 -4.92 1.69
N VAL A 28 -8.92 -5.23 1.95
CA VAL A 28 -8.32 -6.54 1.69
C VAL A 28 -7.06 -6.68 2.53
N THR A 29 -6.71 -7.91 2.88
CA THR A 29 -5.42 -8.22 3.49
C THR A 29 -4.42 -8.60 2.41
N ILE A 30 -3.32 -7.86 2.35
CA ILE A 30 -2.23 -8.09 1.40
C ILE A 30 -1.17 -8.94 2.11
N PRO A 31 -0.81 -10.11 1.58
CA PRO A 31 0.21 -10.96 2.19
C PRO A 31 1.59 -10.32 2.11
N ALA A 32 2.49 -10.77 2.98
CA ALA A 32 3.90 -10.40 2.90
C ALA A 32 4.52 -10.79 1.56
N LYS A 33 5.59 -10.09 1.15
CA LYS A 33 6.32 -10.27 -0.11
C LYS A 33 5.51 -9.96 -1.38
N THR A 34 4.34 -9.35 -1.24
CA THR A 34 3.51 -8.90 -2.37
C THR A 34 4.04 -7.60 -2.95
N SER A 35 4.05 -7.49 -4.28
CA SER A 35 4.34 -6.23 -4.98
C SER A 35 3.05 -5.43 -5.17
N VAL A 36 3.10 -4.14 -4.85
CA VAL A 36 1.98 -3.20 -4.95
C VAL A 36 2.44 -1.93 -5.66
N GLN A 37 1.53 -1.24 -6.32
CA GLN A 37 1.83 0.10 -6.86
C GLN A 37 1.63 1.12 -5.76
N VAL A 38 2.64 1.92 -5.45
CA VAL A 38 2.60 3.01 -4.48
C VAL A 38 2.42 4.31 -5.25
N MET A 39 1.32 5.01 -4.97
CA MET A 39 1.03 6.29 -5.62
C MET A 39 1.58 7.48 -4.82
N GLY A 40 1.74 7.31 -3.50
CA GLY A 40 2.27 8.35 -2.64
C GLY A 40 2.43 7.86 -1.21
N CYS A 41 3.49 8.29 -0.54
CA CYS A 41 3.89 7.75 0.76
C CYS A 41 4.25 8.90 1.70
N LYS A 42 3.41 9.11 2.72
CA LYS A 42 3.70 10.03 3.84
C LYS A 42 3.87 9.22 5.12
N LYS A 43 2.92 9.29 6.04
CA LYS A 43 2.83 8.41 7.22
C LYS A 43 2.12 7.10 6.89
N TRP A 44 1.12 7.23 6.03
CA TRP A 44 0.46 6.16 5.31
C TRP A 44 0.82 6.28 3.83
N CYS A 45 0.92 5.13 3.19
CA CYS A 45 1.25 5.02 1.78
C CYS A 45 0.02 4.53 1.05
N GLN A 46 -0.41 5.35 0.10
CA GLN A 46 -1.49 5.02 -0.79
C GLN A 46 -0.97 4.03 -1.82
N ILE A 47 -1.63 2.88 -1.87
CA ILE A 47 -1.26 1.80 -2.76
C ILE A 47 -2.44 1.37 -3.62
N VAL A 48 -2.13 0.78 -4.77
CA VAL A 48 -3.08 0.10 -5.64
C VAL A 48 -2.72 -1.37 -5.66
N TYR A 49 -3.69 -2.20 -5.28
CA TYR A 49 -3.58 -3.64 -5.30
C TYR A 49 -4.83 -4.24 -5.93
N ASN A 50 -4.66 -5.06 -6.95
CA ASN A 50 -5.75 -5.71 -7.69
C ASN A 50 -6.84 -4.72 -8.18
N GLY A 51 -6.41 -3.56 -8.71
CA GLY A 51 -7.30 -2.48 -9.14
C GLY A 51 -7.97 -1.68 -8.01
N LYS A 52 -7.80 -2.08 -6.75
CA LYS A 52 -8.35 -1.38 -5.58
C LYS A 52 -7.30 -0.45 -4.98
N ARG A 53 -7.70 0.80 -4.75
CA ARG A 53 -6.88 1.80 -4.06
C ARG A 53 -7.14 1.75 -2.57
N GLY A 54 -6.08 1.82 -1.78
CA GLY A 54 -6.18 1.86 -0.33
C GLY A 54 -4.92 2.41 0.31
N TRP A 55 -4.90 2.34 1.63
CA TRP A 55 -3.85 2.91 2.46
C TRP A 55 -3.28 1.85 3.39
N ILE A 56 -1.96 1.85 3.51
CA ILE A 56 -1.20 1.02 4.46
C ILE A 56 -0.17 1.88 5.17
N TYR A 57 0.30 1.44 6.34
CA TYR A 57 1.38 2.14 7.02
C TYR A 57 2.69 2.00 6.25
N LYS A 58 3.50 3.08 6.24
CA LYS A 58 4.84 3.08 5.64
C LYS A 58 5.72 1.94 6.15
N SER A 59 5.57 1.53 7.42
CA SER A 59 6.33 0.45 8.03
C SER A 59 6.13 -0.93 7.37
N PHE A 60 5.02 -1.12 6.65
CA PHE A 60 4.69 -2.39 5.99
C PHE A 60 5.12 -2.42 4.52
N VAL A 61 5.46 -1.28 3.92
CA VAL A 61 5.83 -1.18 2.50
C VAL A 61 7.22 -0.58 2.36
N LYS A 62 8.05 -1.23 1.56
CA LYS A 62 9.33 -0.72 1.14
C LYS A 62 9.21 -0.21 -0.29
N THR A 63 9.26 1.11 -0.47
CA THR A 63 9.43 1.79 -1.76
C THR A 63 10.93 1.98 -2.00
N GLY A 64 11.45 1.48 -3.12
CA GLY A 64 12.87 1.63 -3.47
C GLY A 64 13.60 0.29 -3.63
N ALA A 65 13.71 -0.14 -4.89
CA ALA A 65 14.96 -0.51 -5.51
C ALA A 65 15.03 0.25 -6.84
#